data_AF-A0A6V7UJP8-F1
#
_entry.id   AF-A0A6V7UJP8-F1
#
_cell.length_a   1.000
_cell.length_b   1.000
_cell.length_c   1.000
_cell.angle_alpha   90.00
_cell.angle_beta   90.00
_cell.angle_gamma   90.00
#
_symmetry.space_group_name_H-M   'P 1'
#
loop_
_entity.id
_entity.type
_entity.pdbx_description
1 polymer ?
#
loop_
_entity_poly.entity_id
_entity_poly.type
_entity_poly.pdbx_seq_one_letter_code
_entity_poly.pdbx_strand_id
1 'polypeptide(L)'
;MDCRSIKARNYFLAKPLSAEEEKYPLAYARIVYESYRFLEAEFATNYQPQNWYCFAVDSQLEDEHFFQRIKALAKCFPNVIVPTKRFPVDSDGRFPIYAIYFRKYSNIPET
;
A
#
# COMPACT_ATOMS: atom_id res chain seq x y z
N MET A 1 5.60 8.96 -12.26
CA MET A 1 6.39 7.76 -12.57
C MET A 1 5.52 6.82 -13.37
N ASP A 2 6.03 6.22 -14.43
CA ASP A 2 5.32 5.25 -15.25
C ASP A 2 5.56 3.81 -14.75
N CYS A 3 4.68 2.89 -15.15
CA CYS A 3 4.72 1.51 -14.68
C CYS A 3 5.90 0.71 -15.23
N ARG A 4 6.42 1.06 -16.40
CA ARG A 4 7.61 0.39 -16.96
C ARG A 4 8.82 0.68 -16.07
N SER A 5 9.01 1.94 -15.70
CA SER A 5 10.08 2.35 -14.79
C SER A 5 9.97 1.71 -13.40
N ILE A 6 8.76 1.54 -12.85
CA ILE A 6 8.56 0.90 -11.55
C ILE A 6 8.89 -0.60 -11.63
N LYS A 7 8.33 -1.30 -12.64
CA LYS A 7 8.55 -2.74 -12.83
C LYS A 7 9.97 -3.09 -13.28
N ALA A 8 10.73 -2.14 -13.82
CA ALA A 8 12.13 -2.36 -14.21
C ALA A 8 13.11 -2.31 -13.02
N ARG A 9 12.72 -1.74 -11.88
CA ARG A 9 13.61 -1.59 -10.72
C ARG A 9 13.68 -2.82 -9.83
N ASN A 10 12.62 -3.63 -9.83
CA ASN A 10 12.50 -4.83 -9.02
C ASN A 10 11.79 -5.92 -9.82
N TYR A 11 11.96 -7.17 -9.40
CA TYR A 11 11.25 -8.29 -10.00
C TYR A 11 9.88 -8.48 -9.35
N PHE A 12 8.80 -8.39 -10.13
CA PHE A 12 7.43 -8.64 -9.68
C PHE A 12 6.89 -9.90 -10.36
N LEU A 13 6.41 -10.86 -9.56
CA LEU A 13 5.83 -12.09 -10.07
C LEU A 13 4.55 -11.81 -10.86
N ALA A 14 4.45 -12.41 -12.05
CA ALA A 14 3.31 -12.21 -12.94
C ALA A 14 2.17 -13.21 -12.71
N LYS A 15 2.45 -14.35 -12.06
CA LYS A 15 1.49 -15.42 -11.76
C LYS A 15 1.81 -16.08 -10.40
N PRO A 16 0.83 -16.71 -9.74
CA PRO A 16 1.08 -17.51 -8.54
C PRO A 16 2.11 -18.61 -8.82
N LEU A 17 2.88 -19.00 -7.79
CA LEU A 17 3.91 -20.03 -7.93
C LEU A 17 3.36 -21.45 -7.77
N SER A 18 2.19 -21.59 -7.14
CA SER A 18 1.50 -22.86 -6.90
C SER A 18 -0.02 -22.72 -6.95
N ALA A 19 -0.72 -23.83 -7.17
CA ALA A 19 -2.19 -23.87 -7.16
C ALA A 19 -2.75 -23.70 -5.73
N GLU A 20 -1.98 -24.10 -4.74
CA GLU A 20 -2.26 -23.94 -3.32
C GLU A 20 -2.29 -22.45 -2.94
N GLU A 21 -1.27 -21.68 -3.34
CA GLU A 21 -1.22 -20.24 -3.07
C GLU A 21 -2.31 -19.47 -3.82
N GLU A 22 -2.62 -19.85 -5.05
CA GLU A 22 -3.71 -19.23 -5.83
C GLU A 22 -5.07 -19.39 -5.14
N LYS A 23 -5.30 -20.54 -4.48
CA LYS A 23 -6.53 -20.82 -3.72
C LYS A 23 -6.58 -20.11 -2.36
N TYR A 24 -5.47 -19.53 -1.90
CA TYR A 24 -5.37 -18.94 -0.56
C TYR A 24 -4.85 -17.49 -0.59
N PRO A 25 -5.63 -16.55 -1.17
CA PRO A 25 -5.21 -15.15 -1.28
C PRO A 25 -5.10 -14.48 0.09
N LEU A 26 -4.00 -13.77 0.31
CA LEU A 26 -3.75 -12.98 1.52
C LEU A 26 -4.04 -11.50 1.30
N ALA A 27 -4.34 -10.79 2.39
CA ALA A 27 -4.49 -9.33 2.38
C ALA A 27 -3.49 -8.70 3.36
N TYR A 28 -2.70 -7.74 2.86
CA TYR A 28 -1.75 -6.96 3.65
C TYR A 28 -2.26 -5.52 3.76
N ALA A 29 -2.30 -4.99 4.98
CA ALA A 29 -2.55 -3.57 5.21
C ALA A 29 -1.34 -2.96 5.91
N ARG A 30 -0.78 -1.89 5.33
CA ARG A 30 0.45 -1.25 5.78
C ARG A 30 0.22 0.25 5.91
N ILE A 31 0.68 0.81 7.01
CA ILE A 31 0.75 2.26 7.20
C ILE A 31 2.15 2.69 6.77
N VAL A 32 2.23 3.71 5.90
CA VAL A 32 3.49 4.13 5.28
C VAL A 32 3.61 5.64 5.30
N TYR A 33 4.81 6.14 5.59
CA TYR A 33 5.05 7.58 5.72
C TYR A 33 6.40 8.04 5.14
N GLU A 34 7.36 7.14 4.85
CA GLU A 34 8.66 7.56 4.31
C GLU A 34 9.34 6.51 3.42
N SER A 35 10.50 6.86 2.86
CA SER A 35 11.43 5.93 2.20
C SER A 35 10.84 5.08 1.07
N TYR A 36 10.28 5.73 0.04
CA TYR A 36 9.60 5.06 -1.08
C TYR A 36 10.41 3.95 -1.76
N ARG A 37 11.73 4.12 -1.92
CA ARG A 37 12.58 3.11 -2.58
C ARG A 37 12.71 1.83 -1.78
N PHE A 38 12.79 1.95 -0.45
CA PHE A 38 12.81 0.80 0.44
C PHE A 38 11.45 0.09 0.40
N LEU A 39 10.35 0.84 0.55
CA LEU A 39 9.00 0.30 0.45
C LEU A 39 8.77 -0.43 -0.88
N GLU A 40 9.21 0.13 -2.01
CA GLU A 40 9.06 -0.50 -3.32
C GLU A 40 9.83 -1.82 -3.43
N ALA A 41 11.04 -1.89 -2.90
CA ALA A 41 11.83 -3.11 -2.87
C ALA A 41 11.21 -4.17 -1.94
N GLU A 42 10.79 -3.77 -0.74
CA GLU A 42 10.13 -4.64 0.22
C GLU A 42 8.80 -5.17 -0.31
N PHE A 43 8.03 -4.31 -1.00
CA PHE A 43 6.81 -4.72 -1.69
C PHE A 43 7.10 -5.75 -2.78
N ALA A 44 8.13 -5.54 -3.61
CA ALA A 44 8.50 -6.49 -4.65
C ALA A 44 8.88 -7.86 -4.09
N THR A 45 9.62 -7.92 -2.98
CA THR A 45 9.98 -9.19 -2.30
C THR A 45 8.76 -9.96 -1.80
N ASN A 46 7.71 -9.27 -1.38
CA ASN A 46 6.49 -9.88 -0.83
C ASN A 46 5.33 -9.97 -1.84
N TYR A 47 5.50 -9.46 -3.06
CA TYR A 47 4.41 -9.33 -4.02
C TYR A 47 4.03 -10.67 -4.64
N GLN A 48 2.74 -10.99 -4.54
CA GLN A 48 2.11 -12.10 -5.25
C GLN A 48 0.83 -11.59 -5.94
N PRO A 49 0.57 -11.99 -7.19
CA PRO A 49 -0.53 -11.46 -7.98
C PRO A 49 -1.93 -11.82 -7.45
N GLN A 50 -2.05 -12.91 -6.69
CA GLN A 50 -3.31 -13.32 -6.04
C GLN A 50 -3.60 -12.61 -4.72
N ASN A 51 -2.59 -11.96 -4.10
CA ASN A 51 -2.74 -11.27 -2.82
C ASN A 51 -3.28 -9.84 -3.02
N TRP A 52 -3.78 -9.22 -1.95
CA TRP A 52 -4.23 -7.83 -1.91
C TRP A 52 -3.33 -7.00 -1.00
N TYR A 53 -3.06 -5.76 -1.39
CA TYR A 53 -2.18 -4.85 -0.66
C TYR A 53 -2.85 -3.50 -0.48
N CYS A 54 -2.96 -3.03 0.76
CA CYS A 54 -3.47 -1.71 1.10
C CYS A 54 -2.35 -0.87 1.70
N PHE A 55 -1.99 0.23 1.05
CA PHE A 55 -1.05 1.21 1.57
C PHE A 55 -1.81 2.43 2.09
N ALA A 56 -2.01 2.48 3.41
CA ALA A 56 -2.54 3.65 4.09
C ALA A 56 -1.39 4.64 4.31
N VAL A 57 -1.48 5.82 3.67
CA VAL A 57 -0.45 6.86 3.85
C VAL A 57 -0.84 7.74 5.02
N ASP A 58 0.10 8.00 5.92
CA ASP A 58 -0.10 8.92 7.05
C ASP A 58 -0.55 10.30 6.54
N SER A 59 -1.53 10.91 7.21
CA SER A 59 -2.00 12.26 6.85
C SER A 59 -1.06 13.36 7.33
N GLN A 60 -0.21 13.10 8.33
CA GLN A 60 0.77 14.08 8.82
C GLN A 60 2.00 14.21 7.93
N LEU A 61 2.11 13.37 6.90
CA LEU A 61 3.22 13.40 5.97
C LEU A 61 3.25 14.71 5.15
N GLU A 62 4.32 15.49 5.32
CA GLU A 62 4.56 16.72 4.57
C GLU A 62 5.06 16.48 3.14
N ASP A 63 5.75 15.36 2.87
CA ASP A 63 6.23 15.02 1.52
C ASP A 63 5.09 14.55 0.62
N GLU A 64 4.40 15.49 -0.02
CA GLU A 64 3.36 15.21 -1.02
C GLU A 64 3.89 14.36 -2.19
N HIS A 65 5.18 14.44 -2.54
CA HIS A 65 5.72 13.58 -3.59
C HIS A 65 5.69 12.11 -3.17
N PHE A 66 5.90 11.79 -1.90
CA PHE A 66 5.77 10.41 -1.42
C PHE A 66 4.37 9.85 -1.70
N PHE A 67 3.32 10.59 -1.35
CA PHE A 67 1.95 10.16 -1.61
C PHE A 67 1.68 9.98 -3.12
N GLN A 68 2.16 10.90 -3.96
CA GLN A 68 2.03 10.74 -5.42
C GLN A 68 2.80 9.51 -5.94
N ARG A 69 3.96 9.18 -5.37
CA ARG A 69 4.73 7.98 -5.73
C ARG A 69 3.98 6.70 -5.33
N ILE A 70 3.37 6.64 -4.15
CA ILE A 70 2.54 5.50 -3.72
C ILE A 70 1.29 5.33 -4.60
N LYS A 71 0.62 6.43 -4.96
CA LYS A 71 -0.50 6.36 -5.92
C LYS A 71 -0.04 5.89 -7.31
N ALA A 72 1.14 6.33 -7.76
CA ALA A 72 1.69 5.87 -9.04
C ALA A 72 2.02 4.37 -9.00
N LEU A 73 2.56 3.87 -7.88
CA LEU A 73 2.75 2.43 -7.65
C LEU A 73 1.42 1.69 -7.75
N ALA A 74 0.39 2.13 -7.01
CA ALA A 74 -0.91 1.48 -7.00
C ALA A 74 -1.58 1.41 -8.39
N LYS A 75 -1.43 2.43 -9.23
CA LYS A 75 -1.94 2.41 -10.61
C LYS A 75 -1.32 1.32 -11.49
N CYS A 76 -0.16 0.77 -11.11
CA CYS A 76 0.57 -0.23 -11.89
C CYS A 76 0.22 -1.68 -11.56
N PHE A 77 -0.50 -1.89 -10.45
CA PHE A 77 -0.84 -3.20 -9.90
C PHE A 77 -2.34 -3.25 -9.56
N PRO A 78 -3.13 -4.14 -10.17
CA PRO A 78 -4.58 -4.14 -10.01
C PRO A 78 -5.05 -4.54 -8.59
N ASN A 79 -4.17 -5.15 -7.81
CA ASN A 79 -4.38 -5.67 -6.46
C ASN A 79 -3.77 -4.77 -5.36
N VAL A 80 -3.41 -3.53 -5.70
CA VAL A 80 -2.90 -2.53 -4.76
C VAL A 80 -3.92 -1.41 -4.58
N ILE A 81 -4.27 -1.12 -3.33
CA ILE A 81 -5.26 -0.13 -2.92
C ILE A 81 -4.57 0.96 -2.10
N VAL A 82 -4.93 2.21 -2.37
CA VAL A 82 -4.52 3.36 -1.57
C VAL A 82 -5.80 4.09 -1.14
N PRO A 83 -6.12 4.12 0.17
CA PRO A 83 -7.28 4.84 0.67
C PRO A 83 -7.23 6.32 0.31
N THR A 84 -8.39 6.90 -0.01
CA THR A 84 -8.51 8.35 -0.25
C THR A 84 -8.48 9.14 1.04
N LYS A 85 -9.14 8.65 2.09
CA LYS A 85 -9.09 9.20 3.45
C LYS A 85 -7.80 8.72 4.12
N ARG A 86 -7.05 9.68 4.68
CA ARG A 86 -5.82 9.46 5.45
C ARG A 86 -6.06 9.90 6.89
N PHE A 87 -5.36 9.30 7.84
CA PHE A 87 -5.46 9.64 9.25
C PHE A 87 -4.07 9.93 9.82
N PRO A 88 -3.96 10.77 10.86
CA PRO A 88 -2.70 11.09 11.49
C PRO A 88 -2.27 9.91 12.35
N VAL A 89 -1.17 9.25 12.01
CA VAL A 89 -0.68 8.10 12.78
C VAL A 89 0.60 8.48 13.49
N ASP A 90 0.60 8.41 14.82
CA ASP A 90 1.70 8.85 15.66
C ASP A 90 2.31 7.71 16.50
N SER A 91 3.43 8.02 17.16
CA SER A 91 4.11 7.09 18.08
C SER A 91 3.31 6.76 19.34
N ASP A 92 2.27 7.54 19.64
CA ASP A 92 1.34 7.25 20.74
C ASP A 92 0.34 6.14 20.36
N GLY A 93 0.37 5.67 19.10
CA GLY A 93 -0.48 4.60 18.60
C GLY A 93 -1.89 5.06 18.24
N ARG A 94 -2.08 6.35 17.96
CA ARG A 94 -3.39 6.89 17.58
C ARG A 94 -3.68 6.63 16.10
N PHE A 95 -4.93 6.26 15.83
CA PHE A 95 -5.49 6.04 14.50
C PHE A 95 -4.90 4.93 13.59
N PRO A 96 -4.02 3.98 14.00
CA PRO A 96 -3.49 2.99 13.06
C PRO A 96 -4.59 2.08 12.50
N ILE A 97 -5.55 1.69 13.35
CA ILE A 97 -6.72 0.88 12.94
C ILE A 97 -7.59 1.66 11.96
N TYR A 98 -7.79 2.96 12.19
CA TYR A 98 -8.62 3.81 11.34
C TYR A 98 -8.00 3.97 9.95
N ALA A 99 -6.68 4.13 9.88
CA ALA A 99 -5.91 4.24 8.65
C ALA A 99 -6.08 3.01 7.74
N ILE A 100 -6.02 1.80 8.31
CA ILE A 100 -6.13 0.55 7.52
C ILE A 100 -7.57 0.10 7.28
N TYR A 101 -8.50 0.34 8.20
CA TYR A 101 -9.92 -0.02 8.06
C TYR A 101 -10.77 1.15 7.53
N PHE A 102 -10.21 1.92 6.61
CA PHE A 102 -10.80 3.17 6.11
C PHE A 102 -12.26 3.00 5.63
N ARG A 103 -12.64 1.85 5.06
CA ARG A 103 -14.00 1.63 4.54
C ARG A 103 -15.05 1.42 5.63
N LYS A 104 -14.63 0.93 6.80
CA LYS A 104 -15.49 0.82 8.00
C LYS A 104 -15.56 2.16 8.74
N TYR A 105 -14.46 2.92 8.74
CA TYR A 105 -14.31 4.15 9.49
C TYR A 105 -14.40 5.43 8.63
N SER A 106 -14.82 5.32 7.37
CA SER A 106 -14.90 6.44 6.43
C SER A 106 -15.92 7.50 6.87
N ASN A 107 -16.94 7.09 7.63
CA ASN A 107 -18.03 7.94 8.09
C ASN A 107 -17.81 8.51 9.51
N ILE A 108 -16.66 8.27 10.14
CA ILE A 108 -16.36 8.86 11.46
C ILE A 108 -15.77 10.26 11.25
N PRO A 109 -16.36 11.31 11.86
CA PRO A 109 -15.83 12.67 11.78
C PRO A 109 -14.45 12.74 12.45
N GLU A 110 -13.52 13.45 11.81
CA GLU A 110 -12.24 13.80 12.40
C GLU A 110 -12.52 14.82 13.51
N THR A 111 -12.20 14.47 14.75
CA THR A 111 -12.35 15.34 15.94
C THR A 111 -11.19 16.32 16.05
#